data_AF-A0A1C5UG06-F1
#
_entry.id   AF-A0A1C5UG06-F1
#
_cell.length_a   1.000
_cell.length_b   1.000
_cell.length_c   1.000
_cell.angle_alpha   90.00
_cell.angle_beta   90.00
_cell.angle_gamma   90.00
#
_symmetry.space_group_name_H-M   'P 1'
#
loop_
_entity.id
_entity.type
_entity.pdbx_description
1 polymer ?
#
loop_
_entity_poly.entity_id
_entity_poly.type
_entity_poly.pdbx_seq_one_letter_code
_entity_poly.pdbx_strand_id
1 'polypeptide(L)'
;MRKEREILYYENYFIDFFMSLEDGAKKKISYVLDMLKTQERLNKNFVKMIRDGVYELRASHNGNVYRAFFIFDDGNIVMLFNGF
;
A
#
# COMPACT_ATOMS: atom_id res chain seq x y z
N MET A 1 -19.63 -10.28 -12.34
CA MET A 1 -19.30 -9.05 -11.57
C MET A 1 -17.81 -9.04 -11.34
N ARG A 2 -17.09 -7.94 -11.59
CA ARG A 2 -15.67 -7.84 -11.20
C ARG A 2 -15.63 -7.81 -9.67
N LYS A 3 -14.98 -8.79 -9.05
CA LYS A 3 -14.77 -8.84 -7.60
C LYS A 3 -13.85 -7.67 -7.22
N GLU A 4 -14.28 -6.83 -6.28
CA GLU A 4 -13.47 -5.74 -5.76
C GLU A 4 -12.25 -6.34 -5.06
N ARG A 5 -11.05 -5.76 -5.24
CA ARG A 5 -9.84 -6.30 -4.61
C ARG A 5 -9.94 -6.14 -3.10
N GLU A 6 -9.67 -7.20 -2.35
CA GLU A 6 -9.55 -7.11 -0.90
C GLU A 6 -8.11 -6.72 -0.52
N ILE A 7 -7.97 -6.08 0.64
CA ILE A 7 -6.66 -5.83 1.25
C ILE A 7 -6.50 -6.83 2.38
N LEU A 8 -5.51 -7.70 2.24
CA LEU A 8 -5.08 -8.68 3.22
C LEU A 8 -3.78 -8.22 3.86
N TYR A 9 -3.50 -8.72 5.05
CA TYR A 9 -2.31 -8.36 5.82
C TYR A 9 -1.53 -9.63 6.16
N TYR A 10 -0.23 -9.61 5.86
CA TYR A 10 0.70 -10.61 6.35
C TYR A 10 1.14 -10.22 7.76
N GLU A 11 0.67 -10.97 8.75
CA GLU A 11 0.86 -10.66 10.17
C GLU A 11 0.42 -9.21 10.50
N ASN A 12 1.05 -8.58 11.50
CA ASN A 12 0.73 -7.22 11.94
C ASN A 12 1.72 -6.14 11.47
N TYR A 13 2.77 -6.48 10.72
CA TYR A 13 3.84 -5.52 10.38
C TYR A 13 3.31 -4.23 9.75
N PHE A 14 2.44 -4.35 8.75
CA PHE A 14 1.84 -3.18 8.12
C PHE A 14 0.87 -2.44 9.05
N ILE A 15 0.10 -3.18 9.85
CA ILE A 15 -0.90 -2.60 10.75
C ILE A 15 -0.20 -1.76 11.83
N ASP A 16 0.82 -2.32 12.48
CA ASP A 16 1.60 -1.64 13.51
C ASP A 16 2.27 -0.39 12.96
N PHE A 17 2.88 -0.50 11.78
CA PHE A 17 3.43 0.65 11.05
C PHE A 17 2.36 1.70 10.75
N PHE A 18 1.23 1.32 10.16
CA PHE A 18 0.17 2.24 9.80
C PHE A 18 -0.38 2.96 11.03
N MET A 19 -0.53 2.24 12.15
CA MET A 19 -1.01 2.81 13.42
C MET A 19 0.00 3.78 14.05
N SER A 20 1.30 3.61 13.82
CA SER A 20 2.33 4.52 14.32
C SER A 20 2.43 5.84 13.54
N LEU A 21 1.75 5.97 12.40
CA LEU A 21 1.83 7.17 11.56
C LEU A 21 0.95 8.32 12.08
N GLU A 22 1.36 9.54 11.76
CA GLU A 22 0.52 10.74 11.90
C GLU A 22 -0.68 10.70 10.95
N ASP A 23 -1.75 11.39 11.32
CA ASP A 23 -3.03 11.38 10.59
C ASP A 23 -2.90 11.76 9.11
N GLY A 24 -2.03 12.71 8.77
CA GLY A 24 -1.81 13.11 7.38
C GLY A 24 -1.15 12.02 6.55
N ALA A 25 -0.22 11.26 7.13
CA ALA A 25 0.40 10.11 6.49
C ALA A 25 -0.60 8.94 6.37
N LYS A 26 -1.36 8.65 7.44
CA LYS A 26 -2.46 7.66 7.42
C LYS A 26 -3.44 7.93 6.29
N LYS A 27 -3.98 9.16 6.21
CA LYS A 27 -4.91 9.58 5.14
C LYS A 27 -4.34 9.36 3.75
N LYS A 28 -3.06 9.66 3.55
CA LYS A 28 -2.42 9.50 2.24
C LYS A 28 -2.23 8.03 1.87
N ILE A 29 -1.86 7.18 2.83
CA ILE A 29 -1.79 5.72 2.61
C ILE A 29 -3.19 5.16 2.32
N SER A 30 -4.20 5.50 3.12
CA SER A 30 -5.58 5.06 2.89
C SER A 30 -6.09 5.45 1.49
N TYR A 31 -5.82 6.67 1.04
CA TYR A 31 -6.16 7.11 -0.31
C TYR A 31 -5.52 6.23 -1.40
N VAL A 32 -4.24 5.88 -1.24
CA VAL A 32 -3.54 5.01 -2.21
C VAL A 32 -4.11 3.59 -2.16
N LEU A 33 -4.42 3.06 -0.98
CA LEU A 33 -5.04 1.75 -0.81
C LEU A 33 -6.43 1.67 -1.47
N ASP A 34 -7.27 2.69 -1.30
CA ASP A 34 -8.59 2.78 -1.93
C ASP A 34 -8.48 2.89 -3.46
N MET A 35 -7.49 3.65 -3.96
CA MET A 35 -7.18 3.71 -5.38
C MET A 35 -6.76 2.33 -5.91
N LEU A 36 -5.96 1.57 -5.16
CA LEU A 36 -5.50 0.23 -5.57
C LEU A 36 -6.64 -0.80 -5.65
N LYS A 37 -7.68 -0.65 -4.82
CA LYS A 37 -8.87 -1.52 -4.89
C LYS A 37 -9.66 -1.34 -6.18
N THR A 38 -9.73 -0.11 -6.68
CA THR A 38 -10.67 0.30 -7.74
C THR A 38 -10.02 0.41 -9.12
N GLN A 39 -8.73 0.74 -9.21
CA GLN A 39 -8.07 1.03 -10.48
C GLN A 39 -7.25 -0.14 -11.02
N GLU A 40 -7.38 -0.44 -12.31
CA GLU A 40 -6.52 -1.43 -12.98
C GLU A 40 -5.10 -0.88 -13.23
N ARG A 41 -4.95 0.43 -13.39
CA ARG A 41 -3.65 1.08 -13.64
C ARG A 41 -3.05 1.63 -12.36
N LEU A 42 -1.82 1.19 -12.07
CA LEU A 42 -1.03 1.69 -10.98
C LEU A 42 -0.51 3.11 -11.28
N ASN A 43 -0.77 4.05 -10.38
CA ASN A 43 -0.17 5.38 -10.46
C ASN A 43 1.31 5.31 -10.04
N LYS A 44 2.22 5.58 -10.99
CA LYS A 44 3.67 5.51 -10.78
C LYS A 44 4.21 6.43 -9.67
N ASN A 45 3.46 7.47 -9.31
CA ASN A 45 3.84 8.38 -8.21
C ASN A 45 3.66 7.72 -6.84
N PHE A 46 2.71 6.80 -6.71
CA PHE A 46 2.35 6.16 -5.45
C PHE A 46 2.77 4.70 -5.39
N VAL A 47 2.91 4.04 -6.54
CA VAL A 47 3.24 2.62 -6.62
C VAL A 47 4.40 2.38 -7.56
N LYS A 48 5.40 1.64 -7.08
CA LYS A 48 6.57 1.23 -7.85
C LYS A 48 6.75 -0.28 -7.76
N MET A 49 6.85 -0.96 -8.90
CA MET A 49 7.32 -2.36 -8.92
C MET A 49 8.81 -2.39 -8.55
N ILE A 50 9.18 -3.23 -7.58
CA ILE A 50 10.57 -3.40 -7.14
C ILE A 50 11.21 -4.56 -7.91
N ARG A 51 10.68 -5.77 -7.73
CA ARG A 51 11.09 -7.01 -8.42
C ARG A 51 10.09 -8.11 -8.12
N ASP A 52 10.04 -9.14 -8.95
CA ASP A 52 9.39 -10.43 -8.65
C ASP A 52 7.96 -10.31 -8.09
N GLY A 53 7.16 -9.38 -8.66
CA GLY A 53 5.78 -9.16 -8.22
C GLY A 53 5.62 -8.40 -6.89
N VAL A 54 6.72 -7.93 -6.28
CA VAL A 54 6.72 -7.05 -5.10
C VAL A 54 6.61 -5.60 -5.54
N TYR A 55 5.65 -4.91 -4.95
CA TYR A 55 5.36 -3.50 -5.17
C TYR A 55 5.63 -2.70 -3.91
N GLU A 56 6.07 -1.48 -4.10
CA GLU A 56 6.27 -0.46 -3.07
C GLU A 56 5.19 0.60 -3.20
N LEU A 57 4.45 0.83 -2.11
CA LEU A 57 3.61 1.99 -1.88
C LEU A 57 4.44 3.12 -1.30
N ARG A 58 4.31 4.33 -1.86
CA ARG A 58 5.00 5.55 -1.44
C ARG A 58 4.00 6.61 -1.02
N ALA A 59 4.08 7.06 0.22
CA ALA A 59 3.30 8.19 0.73
C ALA A 59 4.22 9.25 1.32
N SER A 60 4.32 10.42 0.68
CA SER A 60 5.09 11.54 1.21
C SER A 60 4.22 12.48 2.03
N HIS A 61 4.59 12.78 3.27
CA HIS A 61 3.90 13.76 4.11
C HIS A 61 4.89 14.50 5.01
N ASN A 62 4.78 15.83 5.11
CA ASN A 62 5.66 16.70 5.90
C ASN A 62 7.17 16.44 5.71
N GLY A 63 7.61 16.26 4.46
CA GLY A 63 9.02 15.99 4.14
C GLY A 63 9.47 14.55 4.37
N ASN A 64 8.67 13.73 5.06
CA ASN A 64 8.93 12.31 5.26
C ASN A 64 8.36 11.48 4.11
N VAL A 65 9.02 10.34 3.81
CA VAL A 65 8.57 9.37 2.80
C VAL A 65 8.29 8.05 3.51
N TYR A 66 7.02 7.70 3.59
CA TYR A 66 6.54 6.45 4.19
C TYR A 66 6.43 5.37 3.11
N ARG A 67 6.97 4.19 3.38
CA ARG A 67 6.98 3.06 2.43
C ARG A 67 6.30 1.85 3.02
N ALA A 68 5.46 1.20 2.23
CA ALA A 68 4.90 -0.11 2.53
C ALA A 68 5.06 -1.03 1.31
N PHE A 69 5.21 -2.32 1.53
CA PHE A 69 5.41 -3.30 0.48
C PHE A 69 4.20 -4.23 0.39
N PHE A 70 3.83 -4.60 -0.83
CA PHE A 70 2.69 -5.48 -1.08
C PHE A 70 2.90 -6.33 -2.33
N ILE A 71 2.11 -7.39 -2.45
CA ILE A 71 2.01 -8.22 -3.65
C ILE A 71 0.56 -8.27 -4.13
N PHE A 72 0.37 -8.65 -5.39
CA PHE A 72 -0.92 -9.11 -5.87
C PHE A 72 -0.99 -10.63 -5.76
N ASP A 73 -2.04 -11.13 -5.10
CA ASP A 73 -2.28 -12.57 -4.93
C ASP A 73 -3.76 -12.88 -5.15
N ASP A 74 -4.06 -13.74 -6.13
CA ASP A 74 -5.43 -14.09 -6.55
C ASP A 74 -6.39 -12.89 -6.71
N GLY A 75 -5.87 -11.78 -7.25
CA GLY A 75 -6.62 -10.54 -7.46
C GLY A 75 -6.76 -9.65 -6.22
N ASN A 76 -6.24 -10.07 -5.06
CA ASN A 76 -6.18 -9.29 -3.83
C ASN A 76 -4.84 -8.57 -3.69
N ILE A 77 -4.79 -7.64 -2.76
CA ILE A 77 -3.58 -6.91 -2.35
C ILE A 77 -3.17 -7.47 -0.99
N VAL A 78 -1.97 -8.05 -0.90
CA VAL A 78 -1.44 -8.56 0.38
C VAL A 78 -0.34 -7.61 0.85
N MET A 79 -0.61 -6.88 1.93
CA MET A 79 0.36 -5.98 2.57
C MET A 79 1.37 -6.81 3.38
N LEU A 80 2.66 -6.58 3.15
CA LEU A 80 3.75 -7.37 3.72
C LEU A 80 4.39 -6.70 4.94
N PHE A 81 5.10 -5.59 4.74
CA PHE A 81 5.86 -4.87 5.76
C PHE A 81 6.14 -3.44 5.31
N ASN A 82 6.79 -2.64 6.15
CA ASN A 82 7.16 -1.25 5.88
C ASN A 82 8.67 -1.07 5.64
N GLY A 83 9.07 0.09 5.10
CA GLY A 83 10.47 0.49 4.96
C GLY A 83 10.69 1.94 5.39
N PHE A 84 11.88 2.21 5.96
CA PHE A 84 12.36 3.55 6.31
C PHE A 84 13.26 4.12 5.22
#